data_AF-A0A7V2PK88-F1
#
_entry.id   AF-A0A7V2PK88-F1
#
_cell.length_a   1.000
_cell.length_b   1.000
_cell.length_c   1.000
_cell.angle_alpha   90.00
_cell.angle_beta   90.00
_cell.angle_gamma   90.00
#
_symmetry.space_group_name_H-M   'P 1'
#
loop_
_entity.id
_entity.type
_entity.pdbx_description
1 polymer ?
#
loop_
_entity_poly.entity_id
_entity_poly.type
_entity_poly.pdbx_seq_one_letter_code
_entity_poly.pdbx_strand_id
1 'polypeptide(L)'
;AALTSLAGLALLLADDGEAEQAVALHTLLSEHPYTAHAYWFSQTITPEITAAAAGLSERERSAAEERGRAQDVWEAAAKLAGDLAE
;
A
#
# COMPACT_ATOMS: atom_id res chain seq x y z
N ALA A 1 -11.96 -9.19 -0.76
CA ALA A 1 -11.00 -9.80 0.16
C ALA A 1 -9.58 -9.31 -0.13
N ALA A 2 -9.00 -9.62 -1.30
CA ALA A 2 -7.62 -9.23 -1.65
C ALA A 2 -7.31 -7.74 -1.44
N LEU A 3 -8.10 -6.82 -2.02
CA LEU A 3 -7.87 -5.37 -1.90
C LEU A 3 -7.92 -4.85 -0.45
N THR A 4 -8.87 -5.33 0.34
CA THR A 4 -9.00 -4.95 1.75
C THR A 4 -7.88 -5.55 2.60
N SER A 5 -7.42 -6.77 2.27
CA SER A 5 -6.26 -7.40 2.93
C SER A 5 -4.97 -6.67 2.62
N LEU A 6 -4.75 -6.27 1.35
CA LEU A 6 -3.59 -5.46 0.96
C LEU A 6 -3.64 -4.07 1.61
N ALA A 7 -4.81 -3.45 1.74
CA ALA A 7 -4.97 -2.19 2.47
C ALA A 7 -4.62 -2.35 3.96
N GLY A 8 -5.03 -3.45 4.59
CA GLY A 8 -4.65 -3.78 5.96
C GLY A 8 -3.15 -4.04 6.11
N LEU A 9 -2.53 -4.72 5.15
CA LEU A 9 -1.08 -4.92 5.11
C LEU A 9 -0.33 -3.60 4.99
N ALA A 10 -0.80 -2.68 4.14
CA ALA A 10 -0.19 -1.36 4.00
C ALA A 10 -0.18 -0.59 5.33
N LEU A 11 -1.25 -0.66 6.12
CA LEU A 11 -1.30 -0.09 7.47
C LEU A 11 -0.31 -0.77 8.41
N LEU A 12 -0.26 -2.10 8.42
CA LEU A 12 0.67 -2.84 9.26
C LEU A 12 2.13 -2.49 8.97
N LEU A 13 2.49 -2.35 7.69
CA LEU A 13 3.82 -1.94 7.26
C LEU A 13 4.12 -0.50 7.69
N ALA A 14 3.14 0.41 7.60
CA ALA A 14 3.31 1.77 8.10
C ALA A 14 3.58 1.79 9.61
N ASP A 15 2.85 0.99 10.39
CA ASP A 15 3.03 0.87 11.84
C ASP A 15 4.41 0.26 12.21
N ASP A 16 4.93 -0.67 11.40
CA ASP A 16 6.24 -1.31 11.61
C ASP A 16 7.43 -0.46 11.10
N GLY A 17 7.15 0.73 10.54
CA GLY A 17 8.17 1.62 10.00
C GLY A 17 8.66 1.27 8.59
N GLU A 18 8.04 0.28 7.94
CA GLU A 18 8.28 -0.12 6.54
C GLU A 18 7.55 0.83 5.57
N ALA A 19 7.85 2.12 5.69
CA ALA A 19 7.13 3.20 5.02
C ALA A 19 7.21 3.14 3.49
N GLU A 20 8.33 2.72 2.91
CA GLU A 20 8.45 2.56 1.44
C GLU A 20 7.48 1.50 0.91
N GLN A 21 7.38 0.36 1.58
CA GLN A 21 6.51 -0.75 1.19
C GLN A 21 5.05 -0.39 1.40
N ALA A 22 4.74 0.33 2.48
CA ALA A 22 3.42 0.89 2.74
C ALA A 22 2.97 1.85 1.61
N VAL A 23 3.87 2.76 1.19
CA VAL A 23 3.63 3.69 0.07
C VAL A 23 3.45 2.95 -1.26
N ALA A 24 4.26 1.92 -1.52
CA ALA A 24 4.12 1.12 -2.74
C ALA A 24 2.75 0.45 -2.84
N LEU A 25 2.29 -0.20 -1.75
CA LEU A 25 0.96 -0.83 -1.71
C LEU A 25 -0.17 0.20 -1.78
N HIS A 26 -0.02 1.35 -1.12
CA HIS A 26 -1.01 2.43 -1.22
C HIS A 26 -1.13 2.96 -2.64
N THR A 27 0.00 3.13 -3.34
CA THR A 27 0.02 3.57 -4.74
C THR A 27 -0.69 2.56 -5.64
N LEU A 28 -0.34 1.29 -5.52
CA LEU A 28 -0.99 0.18 -6.23
C LEU A 28 -2.52 0.18 -6.03
N LEU A 29 -2.97 0.33 -4.78
CA LEU A 29 -4.38 0.33 -4.43
C LEU A 29 -5.08 1.62 -4.88
N SER A 30 -4.42 2.77 -4.87
CA SER A 30 -5.01 4.04 -5.30
C SER A 30 -5.36 4.07 -6.78
N GLU A 31 -4.68 3.28 -7.61
CA GLU A 31 -4.98 3.15 -9.04
C GLU A 31 -6.10 2.16 -9.34
N HIS A 32 -6.43 1.26 -8.40
CA HIS A 32 -7.48 0.27 -8.62
C HIS A 32 -8.88 0.89 -8.47
N PRO A 33 -9.82 0.72 -9.44
CA PRO A 33 -11.11 1.43 -9.44
C PRO A 33 -11.97 1.27 -8.19
N TYR A 34 -11.90 0.09 -7.55
CA TYR A 34 -12.65 -0.20 -6.33
C TYR A 34 -12.21 0.65 -5.14
N THR A 35 -10.92 0.98 -5.04
CA THR A 35 -10.30 1.70 -3.92
C THR A 35 -10.12 3.18 -4.23
N ALA A 36 -9.86 3.54 -5.50
CA ALA A 36 -9.70 4.91 -5.97
C ALA A 36 -10.88 5.84 -5.62
N HIS A 37 -12.11 5.30 -5.59
CA HIS A 37 -13.33 6.04 -5.28
C HIS A 37 -13.95 5.66 -3.94
N ALA A 38 -13.29 4.79 -3.17
CA ALA A 38 -13.81 4.33 -1.90
C ALA A 38 -13.58 5.40 -0.82
N TYR A 39 -14.67 5.89 -0.23
CA TYR A 39 -14.59 6.82 0.89
C TYR A 39 -13.76 6.26 2.05
N TRP A 40 -14.00 5.01 2.43
CA TRP A 40 -13.25 4.36 3.51
C TRP A 40 -11.75 4.38 3.25
N PHE A 41 -11.30 4.10 2.02
CA PHE A 41 -9.88 4.05 1.68
C PHE A 41 -9.21 5.42 1.89
N SER A 42 -9.84 6.48 1.36
CA SER A 42 -9.34 7.85 1.52
C SER A 42 -9.36 8.36 2.97
N GLN A 43 -10.27 7.88 3.82
CA GLN A 43 -10.42 8.36 5.19
C GLN A 43 -9.62 7.55 6.21
N THR A 44 -9.40 6.25 5.96
CA THR A 44 -8.76 5.36 6.94
C THR A 44 -7.36 4.96 6.54
N ILE A 45 -7.07 4.80 5.25
CA ILE A 45 -5.77 4.28 4.79
C ILE A 45 -4.85 5.44 4.42
N THR A 46 -5.30 6.32 3.53
CA THR A 46 -4.47 7.40 2.99
C THR A 46 -3.81 8.30 4.07
N PRO A 47 -4.48 8.70 5.17
CA PRO A 47 -3.85 9.54 6.19
C PRO A 47 -2.67 8.86 6.88
N GLU A 48 -2.81 7.59 7.27
CA GLU A 48 -1.76 6.82 7.95
C GLU A 48 -0.54 6.62 7.04
N ILE A 49 -0.77 6.29 5.76
CA ILE A 49 0.31 6.15 4.80
C ILE A 49 0.99 7.49 4.53
N THR A 50 0.22 8.59 4.47
CA THR A 50 0.79 9.94 4.30
C THR A 50 1.67 10.32 5.48
N ALA A 51 1.26 9.97 6.70
CA ALA A 51 2.05 10.20 7.91
C ALA A 51 3.36 9.38 7.89
N ALA A 52 3.29 8.09 7.53
CA ALA A 52 4.48 7.25 7.38
C ALA A 52 5.43 7.78 6.29
N ALA A 53 4.88 8.23 5.15
CA ALA A 53 5.65 8.78 4.05
C ALA A 53 6.37 10.09 4.40
N ALA A 54 5.94 10.82 5.43
CA ALA A 54 6.58 12.06 5.87
C ALA A 54 8.02 11.86 6.39
N GLY A 55 8.37 10.63 6.79
CA GLY A 55 9.72 10.26 7.20
C GLY A 55 10.67 9.94 6.03
N LEU A 56 10.14 9.77 4.82
CA LEU A 56 10.93 9.40 3.64
C LEU A 56 11.50 10.64 2.95
N SER A 57 12.68 10.49 2.36
CA SER A 57 13.17 11.45 1.37
C SER A 57 12.31 11.40 0.10
N GLU A 58 12.34 12.48 -0.68
CA GLU A 58 11.65 12.55 -1.97
C GLU A 58 12.02 11.38 -2.90
N ARG A 59 13.31 10.98 -2.86
CA ARG A 59 13.81 9.89 -3.69
C ARG A 59 13.23 8.54 -3.29
N GLU A 60 13.18 8.26 -1.99
CA GLU A 60 12.62 7.01 -1.45
C GLU A 60 11.12 6.95 -1.74
N ARG A 61 10.39 8.04 -1.51
CA ARG A 61 8.96 8.11 -1.84
C ARG A 61 8.72 7.87 -3.34
N SER A 62 9.45 8.57 -4.21
CA SER A 62 9.28 8.43 -5.66
C SER A 62 9.58 7.00 -6.14
N ALA A 63 10.62 6.36 -5.60
CA ALA A 63 10.97 4.98 -5.91
C ALA A 63 9.90 3.99 -5.41
N ALA A 64 9.36 4.21 -4.21
CA ALA A 64 8.27 3.42 -3.65
C ALA A 64 6.99 3.51 -4.50
N GLU A 65 6.59 4.72 -4.88
CA GLU A 65 5.43 4.94 -5.75
C GLU A 65 5.63 4.31 -7.14
N GLU A 66 6.81 4.46 -7.75
CA GLU A 66 7.12 3.81 -9.04
C GLU A 66 7.01 2.30 -8.94
N ARG A 67 7.52 1.72 -7.84
CA ARG A 67 7.40 0.29 -7.56
C ARG A 67 5.93 -0.11 -7.44
N GLY A 68 5.11 0.67 -6.72
CA GLY A 68 3.67 0.43 -6.59
C GLY A 68 2.92 0.46 -7.93
N ARG A 69 3.22 1.44 -8.80
CA ARG A 69 2.62 1.56 -10.14
C ARG A 69 3.02 0.41 -11.08
N ALA A 70 4.19 -0.18 -10.87
CA ALA A 70 4.68 -1.29 -11.68
C ALA A 70 4.13 -2.66 -11.24
N GLN A 71 3.46 -2.74 -10.09
CA GLN A 71 2.93 -4.00 -9.55
C GLN A 71 1.53 -4.30 -10.07
N ASP A 72 1.19 -5.59 -10.14
CA ASP A 72 -0.19 -6.05 -10.32
C ASP A 72 -0.84 -6.36 -8.95
N VAL A 73 -2.09 -5.96 -8.78
CA VAL A 73 -2.86 -6.16 -7.54
C VAL A 73 -3.00 -7.64 -7.18
N TRP A 74 -3.23 -8.50 -8.17
CA TRP A 74 -3.47 -9.92 -7.95
C TRP A 74 -2.18 -10.67 -7.67
N GLU A 75 -1.08 -10.29 -8.33
CA GLU A 75 0.25 -10.80 -8.00
C GLU A 75 0.66 -10.40 -6.57
N ALA A 76 0.44 -9.16 -6.16
CA ALA A 76 0.70 -8.71 -4.79
C ALA A 76 -0.15 -9.47 -3.76
N ALA A 77 -1.43 -9.71 -4.06
CA ALA A 77 -2.32 -10.48 -3.21
C ALA A 77 -1.92 -11.97 -3.13
N ALA A 78 -1.49 -12.57 -4.25
CA ALA A 78 -1.04 -13.95 -4.29
C ALA A 78 0.25 -14.13 -3.48
N LYS A 79 1.18 -13.17 -3.57
CA LYS A 79 2.38 -13.16 -2.73
C LYS A 79 2.02 -13.10 -1.24
N LEU A 80 1.17 -12.14 -0.84
CA LEU A 80 0.71 -12.03 0.55
C LEU A 80 0.05 -13.33 1.05
N ALA A 81 -0.78 -13.96 0.21
CA ALA A 81 -1.42 -15.22 0.58
C ALA A 81 -0.42 -16.37 0.75
N GLY A 82 0.65 -16.39 -0.06
CA GLY A 82 1.75 -17.33 0.09
C GLY A 82 2.52 -17.11 1.39
N ASP A 83 2.91 -15.86 1.67
CA ASP A 83 3.68 -15.49 2.87
C ASP A 83 2.93 -15.82 4.18
N LEU A 84 1.59 -15.80 4.18
CA LEU A 84 0.76 -16.14 5.35
C LEU A 84 0.50 -17.65 5.54
N ALA A 85 0.75 -18.46 4.52
CA ALA A 85 0.48 -19.90 4.55
C ALA A 85 1.68 -20.74 5.02
N GLU A 86 2.86 -20.12 5.16
CA GLU A 86 4.08 -20.72 5.72
C GLU A 86 4.14 -20.57 7.25
#